data_AF-A0A7W0L1J1-F1
#
_entry.id   AF-A0A7W0L1J1-F1
#
_cell.length_a   1.000
_cell.length_b   1.000
_cell.length_c   1.000
_cell.angle_alpha   90.00
_cell.angle_beta   90.00
_cell.angle_gamma   90.00
#
_symmetry.space_group_name_H-M   'P 1'
#
loop_
_entity.id
_entity.type
_entity.pdbx_description
1 polymer ?
#
loop_
_entity_poly.entity_id
_entity_poly.type
_entity_poly.pdbx_seq_one_letter_code
_entity_poly.pdbx_strand_id
1 'polypeptide(L)'
;MFDFNDFDTIALVECRRELREVGASASSVEDAADKLVRFMYESFRNKKTGRRSCALVRFYMTQPFARLPLELQEFVRSSVGDHRPPPEMRCLTLMGTAGVEEAWNSRARSEHHKAIALPSAAVVEQAPMVAQLIKQLGVKIEHLVKSSDEIIVDRGITRYNVFHVEEAEGSPYIPAQEDFVIPYGVKT
;
A
#
# COMPACT_ATOMS: atom_id res chain seq x y z
N MET A 1 0.88 21.61 -5.94
CA MET A 1 2.04 20.80 -6.40
C MET A 1 3.07 20.80 -5.28
N PHE A 2 3.59 19.62 -4.92
CA PHE A 2 4.45 19.40 -3.76
C PHE A 2 5.79 18.81 -4.19
N ASP A 3 6.86 19.09 -3.44
CA ASP A 3 8.18 18.49 -3.62
C ASP A 3 8.66 17.97 -2.28
N PHE A 4 9.11 16.71 -2.22
CA PHE A 4 9.61 16.11 -0.99
C PHE A 4 10.84 16.84 -0.42
N ASN A 5 11.65 17.47 -1.28
CA ASN A 5 12.83 18.22 -0.84
C ASN A 5 12.49 19.55 -0.15
N ASP A 6 11.24 20.00 -0.27
CA ASP A 6 10.76 21.30 0.22
C ASP A 6 9.31 21.18 0.71
N PHE A 7 9.05 20.11 1.48
CA PHE A 7 7.73 19.81 2.02
C PHE A 7 7.59 20.35 3.45
N ASP A 8 7.32 21.65 3.54
CA ASP A 8 7.16 22.35 4.81
C ASP A 8 5.74 22.23 5.41
N THR A 9 5.52 22.90 6.54
CA THR A 9 4.22 22.91 7.22
C THR A 9 3.10 23.50 6.37
N ILE A 10 3.39 24.49 5.52
CA ILE A 10 2.38 25.12 4.64
C ILE A 10 1.96 24.12 3.58
N ALA A 11 2.94 23.51 2.89
CA ALA A 11 2.72 22.45 1.91
C ALA A 11 1.96 21.27 2.51
N LEU A 12 2.25 20.89 3.76
CA LEU A 12 1.51 19.86 4.48
C LEU A 12 0.04 20.23 4.69
N VAL A 13 -0.26 21.46 5.12
CA VAL A 13 -1.64 21.93 5.35
C VAL A 13 -2.42 21.94 4.04
N GLU A 14 -1.80 22.43 2.96
CA GLU A 14 -2.40 22.43 1.61
C GLU A 14 -2.65 21.01 1.11
N CYS A 15 -1.65 20.13 1.18
CA CYS A 15 -1.76 18.74 0.78
C CYS A 15 -2.87 18.01 1.55
N ARG A 16 -2.96 18.24 2.88
CA ARG A 16 -4.04 17.64 3.70
C ARG A 16 -5.42 18.16 3.32
N ARG A 17 -5.56 19.44 2.97
CA ARG A 17 -6.83 20.00 2.50
C ARG A 17 -7.23 19.33 1.18
N GLU A 18 -6.32 19.26 0.22
CA GLU A 18 -6.58 18.65 -1.09
C GLU A 18 -6.90 17.15 -0.96
N LEU A 19 -6.15 16.39 -0.16
CA LEU A 19 -6.44 14.98 0.13
C LEU A 19 -7.85 14.78 0.70
N ARG A 20 -8.31 15.68 1.58
CA ARG A 20 -9.66 15.62 2.16
C ARG A 20 -10.73 15.91 1.12
N GLU A 21 -10.52 16.90 0.26
CA GLU A 21 -11.46 17.25 -0.81
C GLU A 21 -11.58 16.11 -1.83
N VAL A 22 -10.43 15.55 -2.23
CA VAL A 22 -10.37 14.38 -3.11
C VAL A 22 -11.15 13.21 -2.51
N GLY A 23 -10.90 12.87 -1.24
CA GLY A 23 -11.61 11.81 -0.55
C GLY A 23 -13.11 12.08 -0.37
N ALA A 24 -13.51 13.32 -0.06
CA ALA A 24 -14.92 13.68 0.12
C ALA A 24 -15.75 13.62 -1.18
N SER A 25 -15.08 13.77 -2.33
CA SER A 25 -15.72 13.63 -3.65
C SER A 25 -15.91 12.17 -4.10
N ALA A 26 -15.50 11.19 -3.29
CA ALA A 26 -15.52 9.79 -3.67
C ALA A 26 -16.89 9.14 -3.44
N SER A 27 -17.25 8.25 -4.36
CA SER A 27 -18.52 7.50 -4.36
C SER A 27 -18.41 6.12 -3.69
N SER A 28 -17.18 5.61 -3.54
CA SER A 28 -16.87 4.36 -2.85
C SER A 28 -15.44 4.40 -2.28
N VAL A 29 -15.05 3.36 -1.53
CA VAL A 29 -13.68 3.21 -1.02
C VAL A 29 -12.67 3.01 -2.17
N GLU A 30 -13.05 2.25 -3.21
CA GLU A 30 -12.24 2.05 -4.41
C GLU A 30 -12.05 3.35 -5.18
N ASP A 31 -13.12 4.13 -5.37
CA ASP A 31 -13.07 5.44 -6.02
C ASP A 31 -12.19 6.41 -5.22
N ALA A 32 -12.32 6.41 -3.88
CA ALA A 32 -11.45 7.19 -3.01
C ALA A 32 -9.99 6.78 -3.15
N ALA A 33 -9.68 5.47 -3.11
CA ALA A 33 -8.32 4.96 -3.23
C ALA A 33 -7.70 5.33 -4.58
N ASP A 34 -8.42 5.17 -5.70
CA ASP A 34 -7.94 5.54 -7.04
C ASP A 34 -7.66 7.04 -7.14
N LYS A 35 -8.60 7.89 -6.69
CA LYS A 35 -8.40 9.35 -6.70
C LYS A 35 -7.23 9.79 -5.82
N LEU A 36 -7.07 9.19 -4.64
CA LEU A 36 -5.97 9.51 -3.72
C LEU A 36 -4.60 9.13 -4.32
N VAL A 37 -4.46 7.94 -4.90
CA VAL A 37 -3.17 7.55 -5.51
C VAL A 37 -2.83 8.41 -6.72
N ARG A 38 -3.81 8.77 -7.54
CA ARG A 38 -3.60 9.67 -8.68
C ARG A 38 -3.16 11.05 -8.21
N PHE A 39 -3.84 11.60 -7.21
CA PHE A 39 -3.45 12.85 -6.60
C PHE A 39 -2.01 12.79 -6.09
N MET A 40 -1.66 11.79 -5.29
CA MET A 40 -0.30 11.64 -4.75
C MET A 40 0.74 11.50 -5.88
N TYR A 41 0.45 10.71 -6.91
CA TYR A 41 1.35 10.48 -8.03
C TYR A 41 1.53 11.72 -8.94
N GLU A 42 0.48 12.51 -9.13
CA GLU A 42 0.51 13.69 -10.01
C GLU A 42 1.01 14.95 -9.32
N SER A 43 0.68 15.11 -8.03
CA SER A 43 0.96 16.32 -7.26
C SER A 43 2.39 16.38 -6.73
N PHE A 44 3.04 15.24 -6.47
CA PHE A 44 4.43 15.19 -5.98
C PHE A 44 5.42 15.17 -7.14
N ARG A 45 6.15 16.28 -7.31
CA ARG A 45 7.10 16.51 -8.40
C ARG A 45 8.35 17.20 -7.89
N ASN A 46 9.47 16.89 -8.51
CA ASN A 46 10.71 17.60 -8.27
C ASN A 46 10.63 18.98 -8.94
N LYS A 47 10.71 20.07 -8.16
CA LYS A 47 10.59 21.46 -8.64
C LYS A 47 11.64 21.83 -9.69
N LYS A 48 12.84 21.24 -9.62
CA LYS A 48 13.94 21.54 -10.55
C LYS A 48 13.75 20.90 -11.92
N THR A 49 13.22 19.68 -11.97
CA THR A 49 13.11 18.90 -13.21
C THR A 49 11.68 18.80 -13.75
N GLY A 50 10.67 19.15 -12.94
CA GLY A 50 9.25 18.98 -13.25
C GLY A 50 8.76 17.52 -13.30
N ARG A 51 9.67 16.55 -13.14
CA ARG A 51 9.36 15.12 -13.15
C ARG A 51 8.61 14.72 -11.88
N ARG A 52 7.73 13.71 -12.00
CA ARG A 52 7.06 13.08 -10.85
C ARG A 52 8.11 12.48 -9.91
N SER A 53 7.91 12.66 -8.61
CA SER A 53 8.85 12.19 -7.60
C SER A 53 8.70 10.70 -7.28
N CYS A 54 7.51 10.13 -7.51
CA CYS A 54 7.24 8.71 -7.29
C CYS A 54 7.25 7.96 -8.62
N ALA A 55 7.91 6.80 -8.67
CA ALA A 55 7.77 5.86 -9.80
C ALA A 55 6.39 5.16 -9.76
N LEU A 56 5.88 4.91 -8.55
CA LEU A 56 4.67 4.16 -8.29
C LEU A 56 4.08 4.55 -6.93
N VAL A 57 2.77 4.74 -6.87
CA VAL A 57 1.99 4.94 -5.65
C VAL A 57 0.90 3.87 -5.60
N ARG A 58 0.80 3.16 -4.47
CA ARG A 58 -0.22 2.13 -4.25
C ARG A 58 -0.95 2.35 -2.93
N PHE A 59 -2.25 2.09 -2.95
CA PHE A 59 -3.10 2.11 -1.77
C PHE A 59 -3.56 0.69 -1.48
N TYR A 60 -3.27 0.21 -0.26
CA TYR A 60 -3.71 -1.09 0.21
C TYR A 60 -4.70 -0.97 1.36
N MET A 61 -5.64 -1.91 1.43
CA MET A 61 -6.56 -2.06 2.54
C MET A 61 -6.63 -3.53 2.97
N THR A 62 -6.60 -3.77 4.28
CA THR A 62 -6.74 -5.12 4.83
C THR A 62 -8.21 -5.52 4.91
N GLN A 63 -8.58 -6.62 4.25
CA GLN A 63 -9.96 -7.11 4.19
C GLN A 63 -10.02 -8.63 4.44
N PRO A 64 -11.11 -9.17 5.03
CA PRO A 64 -11.31 -10.62 5.11
C PRO A 64 -11.42 -11.26 3.71
N PHE A 65 -10.88 -12.46 3.55
CA PHE A 65 -10.87 -13.23 2.30
C PHE A 65 -12.27 -13.38 1.70
N ALA A 66 -13.27 -13.69 2.52
CA ALA A 66 -14.65 -13.87 2.07
C ALA A 66 -15.31 -12.57 1.53
N ARG A 67 -14.75 -11.39 1.84
CA ARG A 67 -15.22 -10.11 1.31
C ARG A 67 -14.55 -9.71 -0.01
N LEU A 68 -13.53 -10.44 -0.42
CA LEU A 68 -12.86 -10.17 -1.69
C LEU A 68 -13.78 -10.56 -2.87
N PRO A 69 -13.75 -9.80 -3.97
CA PRO A 69 -14.28 -10.24 -5.26
C PRO A 69 -13.72 -11.62 -5.67
N LEU A 70 -14.50 -12.40 -6.42
CA LEU A 70 -14.12 -13.76 -6.81
C LEU A 70 -12.75 -13.85 -7.49
N GLU A 71 -12.45 -12.92 -8.41
CA GLU A 71 -11.13 -12.85 -9.08
C GLU A 71 -9.97 -12.74 -8.07
N LEU A 72 -10.15 -11.93 -7.02
CA LEU A 72 -9.12 -11.76 -5.98
C LEU A 72 -9.06 -12.95 -5.03
N GLN A 73 -10.17 -13.66 -4.80
CA GLN A 73 -10.15 -14.92 -4.06
C GLN A 73 -9.37 -16.00 -4.82
N GLU A 74 -9.57 -16.09 -6.13
CA GLU A 74 -8.84 -17.02 -7.00
C GLU A 74 -7.35 -16.70 -7.03
N PHE A 75 -7.00 -15.41 -7.15
CA PHE A 75 -5.62 -14.94 -7.05
C PHE A 75 -4.97 -15.34 -5.72
N VAL A 76 -5.68 -15.18 -4.60
CA VAL A 76 -5.16 -15.57 -3.29
C VAL A 76 -4.97 -17.09 -3.21
N ARG A 77 -5.96 -17.89 -3.63
CA ARG A 77 -5.88 -19.37 -3.64
C ARG A 77 -4.67 -19.87 -4.44
N SER A 78 -4.39 -19.27 -5.61
CA SER A 78 -3.25 -19.69 -6.42
C SER A 78 -1.91 -19.34 -5.77
N SER A 79 -1.83 -18.24 -5.01
CA SER A 79 -0.60 -17.82 -4.33
C SER A 79 -0.27 -18.64 -3.07
N VAL A 80 -1.26 -19.08 -2.30
CA VAL A 80 -1.03 -19.83 -1.04
C VAL A 80 -0.92 -21.34 -1.23
N GLY A 81 -1.26 -21.87 -2.42
CA GLY A 81 -1.27 -23.31 -2.70
C GLY A 81 -2.37 -24.11 -1.98
N ASP A 82 -3.05 -23.50 -1.00
CA ASP A 82 -4.23 -24.03 -0.32
C ASP A 82 -5.50 -23.68 -1.11
N HIS A 83 -6.31 -24.71 -1.36
CA HIS A 83 -7.54 -24.59 -2.13
C HIS A 83 -8.70 -24.03 -1.30
N ARG A 84 -8.57 -23.94 0.04
CA ARG A 84 -9.62 -23.39 0.92
C ARG A 84 -9.07 -22.50 2.05
N PRO A 85 -8.64 -21.27 1.73
CA PRO A 85 -8.33 -20.29 2.76
C PRO A 85 -9.54 -20.02 3.67
N PRO A 86 -9.34 -19.83 4.99
CA PRO A 86 -10.43 -19.50 5.91
C PRO A 86 -11.14 -18.19 5.51
N PRO A 87 -12.49 -18.11 5.58
CA PRO A 87 -13.26 -16.91 5.23
C PRO A 87 -12.78 -15.61 5.90
N GLU A 88 -12.31 -15.72 7.13
CA GLU A 88 -11.87 -14.64 8.01
C GLU A 88 -10.40 -14.24 7.82
N MET A 89 -9.63 -15.04 7.07
CA MET A 89 -8.22 -14.77 6.78
C MET A 89 -8.07 -13.37 6.19
N ARG A 90 -7.14 -12.58 6.73
CA ARG A 90 -6.92 -11.21 6.27
C ARG A 90 -6.05 -11.21 5.01
N CYS A 91 -6.42 -10.34 4.08
CA CYS A 91 -5.70 -10.10 2.84
C CYS A 91 -5.40 -8.61 2.70
N LEU A 92 -4.13 -8.26 2.49
CA LEU A 92 -3.72 -6.91 2.14
C LEU A 92 -4.01 -6.68 0.65
N THR A 93 -5.07 -5.91 0.36
CA THR A 93 -5.68 -5.84 -0.97
C THR A 93 -5.40 -4.51 -1.63
N LEU A 94 -5.00 -4.52 -2.90
CA LEU A 94 -4.70 -3.32 -3.68
C LEU A 94 -6.01 -2.61 -4.09
N MET A 95 -6.23 -1.42 -3.53
CA MET A 95 -7.42 -0.61 -3.79
C MET A 95 -7.19 0.46 -4.87
N GLY A 96 -5.96 0.96 -5.00
CA GLY A 96 -5.60 1.97 -6.00
C GLY A 96 -4.12 1.87 -6.38
N THR A 97 -3.80 2.17 -7.64
CA THR A 97 -2.42 2.18 -8.14
C THR A 97 -2.24 3.24 -9.22
N ALA A 98 -1.14 3.99 -9.16
CA ALA A 98 -0.76 4.98 -10.16
C ALA A 98 0.76 4.98 -10.33
N GLY A 99 1.26 4.97 -11.57
CA GLY A 99 2.69 4.77 -11.81
C GLY A 99 3.16 5.16 -13.21
N VAL A 100 4.47 5.04 -13.43
CA VAL A 100 5.11 5.43 -14.70
C VAL A 100 4.72 4.50 -15.84
N GLU A 101 4.62 3.20 -15.58
CA GLU A 101 4.15 2.24 -16.57
C GLU A 101 2.64 2.30 -16.73
N GLU A 102 2.17 2.20 -17.98
CA GLU A 102 0.74 2.21 -18.27
C GLU A 102 0.03 1.07 -17.51
N ALA A 103 0.63 -0.12 -17.50
CA ALA A 103 0.15 -1.30 -16.79
C ALA A 103 -0.13 -1.03 -15.29
N TRP A 104 0.67 -0.18 -14.64
CA TRP A 104 0.55 0.11 -13.21
C TRP A 104 -0.58 1.06 -12.85
N ASN A 105 -1.26 1.64 -13.83
CA ASN A 105 -2.39 2.55 -13.62
C ASN A 105 -3.75 1.82 -13.59
N SER A 106 -3.74 0.48 -13.50
CA SER A 106 -4.94 -0.34 -13.31
C SER A 106 -4.65 -1.51 -12.37
N ARG A 107 -5.44 -1.63 -11.29
CA ARG A 107 -5.31 -2.73 -10.32
C ARG A 107 -5.48 -4.12 -10.94
N ALA A 108 -6.34 -4.23 -11.96
CA ALA A 108 -6.63 -5.49 -12.63
C ALA A 108 -5.41 -6.03 -13.41
N ARG A 109 -4.48 -5.13 -13.80
CA ARG A 109 -3.23 -5.46 -14.50
C ARG A 109 -2.04 -5.70 -13.57
N SER A 110 -2.22 -5.60 -12.24
CA SER A 110 -1.12 -5.91 -11.31
C SER A 110 -0.84 -7.41 -11.28
N GLU A 111 0.39 -7.84 -11.51
CA GLU A 111 0.70 -9.28 -11.64
C GLU A 111 0.98 -9.95 -10.28
N HIS A 112 1.71 -9.27 -9.39
CA HIS A 112 2.25 -9.91 -8.18
C HIS A 112 1.58 -9.47 -6.87
N HIS A 113 0.88 -8.33 -6.85
CA HIS A 113 0.46 -7.69 -5.59
C HIS A 113 -0.99 -7.22 -5.59
N LYS A 114 -1.91 -7.98 -6.20
CA LYS A 114 -3.37 -7.69 -6.18
C LYS A 114 -3.97 -7.89 -4.79
N ALA A 115 -3.65 -9.00 -4.15
CA ALA A 115 -4.06 -9.34 -2.79
C ALA A 115 -3.03 -10.27 -2.15
N ILE A 116 -2.42 -9.83 -1.05
CA ILE A 116 -1.40 -10.59 -0.32
C ILE A 116 -2.06 -11.27 0.87
N ALA A 117 -2.04 -12.59 0.91
CA ALA A 117 -2.59 -13.36 2.02
C ALA A 117 -1.76 -13.18 3.29
N LEU A 118 -2.42 -13.01 4.43
CA LEU A 118 -1.80 -12.91 5.75
C LEU A 118 -2.29 -14.07 6.64
N PRO A 119 -1.91 -15.33 6.34
CA PRO A 119 -2.52 -16.51 6.98
C PRO A 119 -2.10 -16.66 8.44
N SER A 120 -0.91 -16.20 8.80
CA SER A 120 -0.43 -16.19 10.19
C SER A 120 0.73 -15.22 10.34
N ALA A 121 1.03 -14.84 11.59
CA ALA A 121 2.17 -14.01 11.91
C ALA A 121 3.49 -14.61 11.40
N ALA A 122 3.69 -15.91 11.61
CA ALA A 122 4.89 -16.62 11.20
C ALA A 122 5.13 -16.59 9.68
N VAL A 123 4.07 -16.66 8.87
CA VAL A 123 4.19 -16.58 7.40
C VAL A 123 4.49 -15.15 6.96
N VAL A 124 3.88 -14.16 7.62
CA VAL A 124 4.11 -12.75 7.29
C VAL A 124 5.52 -12.29 7.67
N GLU A 125 6.09 -12.81 8.76
CA GLU A 125 7.48 -12.57 9.16
C GLU A 125 8.50 -13.06 8.11
N GLN A 126 8.13 -14.04 7.29
CA GLN A 126 8.98 -14.54 6.20
C GLN A 126 8.93 -13.65 4.95
N ALA A 127 7.99 -12.72 4.85
CA ALA A 127 7.89 -11.76 3.76
C ALA A 127 8.61 -10.44 4.15
N PRO A 128 9.84 -10.18 3.68
CA PRO A 128 10.71 -9.13 4.25
C PRO A 128 10.08 -7.74 4.25
N MET A 129 9.46 -7.36 3.13
CA MET A 129 8.80 -6.05 2.98
C MET A 129 7.60 -5.89 3.91
N VAL A 130 6.76 -6.93 3.99
CA VAL A 130 5.52 -6.88 4.78
C VAL A 130 5.84 -6.91 6.28
N ALA A 131 6.79 -7.75 6.70
CA ALA A 131 7.28 -7.79 8.07
C ALA A 131 7.81 -6.42 8.51
N GLN A 132 8.60 -5.77 7.64
CA GLN A 132 9.18 -4.47 7.93
C GLN A 132 8.13 -3.35 7.95
N LEU A 133 7.14 -3.38 7.04
CA LEU A 133 5.98 -2.49 7.06
C LEU A 133 5.27 -2.57 8.42
N ILE A 134 4.91 -3.77 8.88
CA ILE A 134 4.17 -3.97 10.13
C ILE A 134 4.98 -3.46 11.33
N LYS A 135 6.26 -3.81 11.38
CA LYS A 135 7.19 -3.38 12.43
C LYS A 135 7.30 -1.86 12.51
N GLN A 136 7.49 -1.17 11.39
CA GLN A 136 7.62 0.29 11.38
C GLN A 136 6.29 1.00 11.64
N LEU A 137 5.17 0.44 11.21
CA LEU A 137 3.84 0.94 11.57
C LEU A 137 3.53 0.83 13.07
N GLY A 138 4.32 0.05 13.83
CA GLY A 138 4.10 -0.16 15.26
C GLY A 138 2.85 -0.98 15.55
N VAL A 139 2.34 -1.70 14.54
CA VAL A 139 1.16 -2.56 14.66
C VAL A 139 1.62 -3.95 15.08
N LYS A 140 0.98 -4.51 16.11
CA LYS A 140 1.18 -5.92 16.48
C LYS A 140 0.69 -6.81 15.35
N ILE A 141 1.53 -7.72 14.87
CA ILE A 141 1.23 -8.60 13.74
C ILE A 141 -0.04 -9.43 13.99
N GLU A 142 -0.31 -9.75 15.25
CA GLU A 142 -1.51 -10.46 15.70
C GLU A 142 -2.80 -9.70 15.35
N HIS A 143 -2.77 -8.35 15.34
CA HIS A 143 -3.93 -7.52 14.98
C HIS A 143 -4.21 -7.53 13.48
N LEU A 144 -3.23 -7.91 12.66
CA LEU A 144 -3.37 -8.00 11.20
C LEU A 144 -3.78 -9.39 10.73
N VAL A 145 -3.52 -10.42 11.53
CA VAL A 145 -3.81 -11.82 11.17
C VAL A 145 -5.02 -12.41 11.90
N LYS A 146 -5.38 -11.91 13.09
CA LYS A 146 -6.54 -12.44 13.85
C LYS A 146 -7.86 -11.79 13.44
N SER A 147 -8.92 -12.60 13.35
CA SER A 147 -10.31 -12.15 13.37
C SER A 147 -10.85 -12.16 14.79
N SER A 148 -10.52 -11.15 15.60
CA SER A 148 -11.26 -10.96 16.85
C SER A 148 -12.43 -10.02 16.60
N ASP A 149 -13.66 -10.48 16.89
CA ASP A 149 -14.90 -9.70 16.98
C ASP A 149 -14.87 -8.60 18.06
N GLU A 150 -13.71 -8.39 18.70
CA GLU A 150 -13.49 -7.26 19.57
C GLU A 150 -13.38 -6.02 18.68
N ILE A 151 -14.43 -5.20 18.73
CA ILE A 151 -14.37 -3.78 18.38
C ILE A 151 -13.07 -3.27 19.01
N ILE A 152 -12.11 -2.91 18.17
CA ILE A 152 -10.87 -2.25 18.59
C ILE A 152 -11.30 -0.86 19.09
N VAL A 153 -11.77 -0.79 20.33
CA VAL A 153 -11.80 0.43 21.13
C VAL A 153 -10.42 0.54 21.79
N ASP A 154 -9.36 0.40 21.00
CA ASP A 154 -8.06 0.84 21.47
C ASP A 154 -7.94 2.32 21.11
N ARG A 155 -8.24 3.16 22.10
CA ARG A 155 -8.03 4.61 22.09
C ARG A 155 -6.53 4.99 21.97
N GLY A 156 -5.64 4.03 21.65
CA GLY A 156 -4.19 4.17 21.56
C GLY A 156 -3.53 3.82 20.22
N ILE A 157 -4.25 3.47 19.14
CA ILE A 157 -3.63 3.43 17.79
C ILE A 157 -3.50 4.87 17.26
N THR A 158 -2.60 5.63 17.88
CA THR A 158 -2.30 7.04 17.57
C THR A 158 -0.84 7.21 17.19
N ARG A 159 -0.34 6.31 16.32
CA ARG A 159 0.89 6.55 15.56
C ARG A 159 0.62 6.22 14.10
N TYR A 160 0.28 7.25 13.32
CA TYR A 160 0.33 7.22 11.87
C TYR A 160 1.81 7.16 11.47
N ASN A 161 2.39 5.98 11.58
CA ASN A 161 3.79 5.74 11.24
C ASN A 161 3.95 5.53 9.74
N VAL A 162 5.17 5.68 9.25
CA VAL A 162 5.55 5.49 7.85
C VAL A 162 6.55 4.35 7.80
N PHE A 163 6.38 3.45 6.83
CA PHE A 163 7.44 2.53 6.44
C PHE A 163 8.36 3.22 5.44
N HIS A 164 9.62 3.41 5.82
CA HIS A 164 10.64 4.02 4.99
C HIS A 164 11.88 3.13 4.95
N VAL A 165 12.49 3.03 3.77
CA VAL A 165 13.73 2.29 3.52
C VAL A 165 14.68 3.31 2.94
N GLU A 166 15.63 3.86 3.69
CA GLU A 166 16.46 5.00 3.23
C GLU A 166 17.20 4.72 1.91
N GLU A 167 17.78 3.54 1.75
CA GLU A 167 18.41 3.10 0.49
C GLU A 167 17.68 1.88 -0.05
N ALA A 168 17.04 2.02 -1.22
CA ALA A 168 16.24 0.96 -1.82
C ALA A 168 17.13 -0.04 -2.59
N GLU A 169 18.19 0.44 -3.24
CA GLU A 169 19.10 -0.39 -4.03
C GLU A 169 19.89 -1.33 -3.12
N GLY A 170 19.85 -2.63 -3.41
CA GLY A 170 20.48 -3.67 -2.59
C GLY A 170 19.79 -3.93 -1.23
N SER A 171 18.66 -3.28 -0.94
CA SER A 171 17.95 -3.46 0.32
C SER A 171 17.34 -4.86 0.43
N PRO A 172 17.62 -5.62 1.51
CA PRO A 172 17.01 -6.94 1.70
C PRO A 172 15.50 -6.86 1.99
N TYR A 173 14.97 -5.67 2.28
CA TYR A 173 13.55 -5.46 2.55
C TYR A 173 12.72 -5.26 1.29
N ILE A 174 13.35 -5.02 0.14
CA ILE A 174 12.67 -4.82 -1.15
C ILE A 174 13.17 -5.90 -2.11
N PRO A 175 12.46 -7.04 -2.24
CA PRO A 175 12.91 -8.13 -3.11
C PRO A 175 12.95 -7.77 -4.61
N ALA A 176 12.13 -6.80 -5.03
CA ALA A 176 11.96 -6.40 -6.43
C ALA A 176 13.11 -5.52 -6.95
N GLN A 177 14.36 -6.01 -6.83
CA GLN A 177 15.55 -5.25 -7.21
C GLN A 177 15.67 -5.12 -8.73
N GLU A 178 15.65 -6.25 -9.43
CA GLU A 178 15.90 -6.34 -10.87
C GLU A 178 14.73 -5.85 -11.74
N ASP A 179 13.50 -5.93 -11.23
CA ASP A 179 12.26 -5.63 -11.95
C ASP A 179 11.66 -4.27 -11.57
N PHE A 180 12.06 -3.67 -10.45
CA PHE A 180 11.50 -2.40 -9.98
C PHE A 180 12.54 -1.39 -9.47
N VAL A 181 13.41 -1.74 -8.52
CA VAL A 181 14.29 -0.75 -7.90
C VAL A 181 15.33 -0.21 -8.88
N ILE A 182 16.10 -1.10 -9.51
CA ILE A 182 17.20 -0.73 -10.43
C ILE A 182 16.67 -0.08 -11.71
N PRO A 183 15.68 -0.67 -12.44
CA PRO A 183 15.24 -0.11 -13.72
C PRO A 183 14.61 1.28 -13.61
N TYR A 184 13.91 1.55 -12.50
CA TYR A 184 13.22 2.82 -12.28
C TYR A 184 13.99 3.78 -11.40
N GLY A 185 15.21 3.41 -10.98
CA GLY A 185 16.07 4.22 -10.12
C GLY A 185 15.36 4.66 -8.85
N VAL A 186 14.62 3.75 -8.22
CA VAL A 186 13.85 4.04 -7.02
C VAL A 186 14.81 4.44 -5.91
N LYS A 187 14.61 5.65 -5.41
CA LYS A 187 15.31 6.23 -4.26
C LYS A 187 14.26 6.67 -3.27
N THR A 188 14.64 6.70 -2.01
CA THR A 188 13.72 6.84 -0.88
C THR A 188 14.19 7.92 0.06
#